data_AF-A0A252F2L7-F1
#
_entry.id   AF-A0A252F2L7-F1
#
_cell.length_a   1.000
_cell.length_b   1.000
_cell.length_c   1.000
_cell.angle_alpha   90.00
_cell.angle_beta   90.00
_cell.angle_gamma   90.00
#
_symmetry.space_group_name_H-M   'P 1'
#
loop_
_entity.id
_entity.type
_entity.pdbx_description
1 polymer ?
#
loop_
_entity_poly.entity_id
_entity_poly.type
_entity_poly.pdbx_seq_one_letter_code
_entity_poly.pdbx_strand_id
1 'polypeptide(L)'
;MNADSRIAETGLQFGNYSVKIYNRTQNKRRFLGKMRRYCMVLVQSRTEVHMKRIFRQIGAAVLTGAMLCGMSAGAFAAGDVAKINSTGYRTLNKALEAVKNGQTIVLLQNVSSSTESYWGGEGKGVAYIHESASAKSFTIDLNGKKITASGNADDALLIAADEGAGNLSVTLKNGTISASGTEVDSICVMDLDSSTPTTVTLRNMTVSADGEAGINCFGANLDVQANVTGVGDAIYAEDSTINLLAGSFNATGTDSDDGVIASYQWIDDDNIELDMSRVTTAGEPAVVRPADWKTTLPMSLSVTNFQDVQPGADGKNPWYYDYVYEMANRGVVSGDGNVWTFSPAKNVTREQFAVMLASAAGADLSAYENKKTFSDVTHAWSVRQIEWAYDNGIVSGTGNGKFAPTASITRQEVCVMLYKYQANILNIEPRQVVEVPVYPDGDQVATWAETAVQTMLMEGIISGSKDKDTVKLLPKGNATRAQICTMLSAMFKFAAQS
;
A
#
# COMPACT_ATOMS: atom_id res chain seq x y z
N MET A 1 -10.61 9.69 -46.68
CA MET A 1 -9.35 10.37 -47.01
C MET A 1 -8.44 10.25 -45.81
N ASN A 2 -7.33 9.54 -45.98
CA ASN A 2 -6.31 9.31 -44.97
C ASN A 2 -5.70 10.63 -44.51
N ALA A 3 -5.66 10.86 -43.20
CA ALA A 3 -4.76 11.84 -42.60
C ALA A 3 -3.70 11.06 -41.82
N ASP A 4 -2.58 10.78 -42.49
CA ASP A 4 -1.33 10.36 -41.86
C ASP A 4 -0.85 11.48 -40.91
N SER A 5 -1.12 11.34 -39.61
CA SER A 5 -0.42 12.11 -38.59
C SER A 5 0.94 11.46 -38.36
N ARG A 6 2.00 12.07 -38.90
CA ARG A 6 3.39 11.64 -38.69
C ARG A 6 3.71 11.72 -37.20
N ILE A 7 4.00 10.58 -36.59
CA ILE A 7 4.53 10.44 -35.24
C ILE A 7 6.02 10.79 -35.31
N ALA A 8 6.47 11.78 -34.55
CA ALA A 8 7.90 12.01 -34.36
C ALA A 8 8.41 11.02 -33.32
N GLU A 9 9.20 10.04 -33.76
CA GLU A 9 9.83 9.05 -32.90
C GLU A 9 11.18 9.58 -32.41
N THR A 10 11.32 9.83 -31.11
CA THR A 10 12.62 10.06 -30.47
C THR A 10 12.83 8.98 -29.41
N GLY A 11 13.79 8.10 -29.67
CA GLY A 11 14.19 7.05 -28.73
C GLY A 11 15.23 7.56 -27.74
N LEU A 12 14.96 7.40 -26.44
CA LEU A 12 15.98 7.49 -25.39
C LEU A 12 16.24 6.07 -24.86
N GLN A 13 17.52 5.66 -24.82
CA GLN A 13 17.94 4.39 -24.24
C GLN A 13 18.39 4.59 -22.79
N PHE A 14 17.84 3.79 -21.88
CA PHE A 14 18.34 3.65 -20.51
C PHE A 14 18.44 2.16 -20.16
N GLY A 15 19.66 1.61 -20.21
CA GLY A 15 19.93 0.19 -19.94
C GLY A 15 19.29 -0.77 -20.97
N ASN A 16 18.75 -1.89 -20.51
CA ASN A 16 18.18 -2.95 -21.38
C ASN A 16 16.74 -2.68 -21.86
N TYR A 17 16.19 -1.50 -21.58
CA TYR A 17 14.80 -1.17 -21.91
C TYR A 17 14.75 -0.02 -22.92
N SER A 18 13.96 -0.20 -23.98
CA SER A 18 13.68 0.84 -24.98
C SER A 18 12.34 1.51 -24.66
N VAL A 19 12.37 2.83 -24.47
CA VAL A 19 11.17 3.64 -24.21
C VAL A 19 10.69 4.25 -25.53
N LYS A 20 9.39 4.09 -25.84
CA LYS A 20 8.72 4.77 -26.96
C LYS A 20 7.87 5.91 -26.42
N ILE A 21 8.20 7.14 -26.80
CA ILE A 21 7.43 8.34 -26.46
C ILE A 21 6.33 8.50 -27.52
N TYR A 22 5.08 8.42 -27.10
CA TYR A 22 3.92 8.73 -27.95
C TYR A 22 3.39 10.11 -27.55
N ASN A 23 3.57 11.09 -28.43
CA ASN A 23 3.00 12.42 -28.26
C ASN A 23 1.59 12.42 -28.89
N ARG A 24 0.50 12.68 -28.15
CA ARG A 24 -0.81 12.83 -28.81
C ARG A 24 -1.86 13.71 -28.13
N THR A 25 -2.45 14.51 -29.01
CA THR A 25 -3.40 15.62 -28.85
C THR A 25 -4.89 15.21 -28.95
N GLN A 26 -5.35 14.12 -28.33
CA GLN A 26 -6.79 13.77 -28.40
C GLN A 26 -7.36 13.13 -27.12
N ASN A 27 -8.04 13.94 -26.28
CA ASN A 27 -9.33 13.58 -25.67
C ASN A 27 -10.06 14.77 -24.98
N LYS A 28 -10.24 15.87 -25.73
CA LYS A 28 -10.90 17.12 -25.27
C LYS A 28 -12.33 16.94 -24.72
N ARG A 29 -13.08 15.87 -25.07
CA ARG A 29 -14.52 15.73 -24.71
C ARG A 29 -14.80 15.09 -23.35
N ARG A 30 -13.99 14.14 -22.89
CA ARG A 30 -14.13 13.53 -21.55
C ARG A 30 -13.58 14.47 -20.46
N PHE A 31 -12.42 15.06 -20.73
CA PHE A 31 -11.71 16.03 -19.90
C PHE A 31 -12.50 17.33 -19.63
N LEU A 32 -12.95 18.04 -20.69
CA LEU A 32 -13.79 19.24 -20.52
C LEU A 32 -15.13 18.92 -19.85
N GLY A 33 -15.60 17.66 -19.88
CA GLY A 33 -16.83 17.23 -19.22
C GLY A 33 -16.69 17.03 -17.71
N LYS A 34 -15.55 16.52 -17.22
CA LYS A 34 -15.24 16.37 -15.78
C LYS A 34 -14.81 17.71 -15.18
N MET A 35 -13.85 18.41 -15.78
CA MET A 35 -13.44 19.77 -15.38
C MET A 35 -14.59 20.78 -15.45
N ARG A 36 -15.47 20.75 -16.47
CA ARG A 36 -16.69 21.60 -16.44
C ARG A 36 -17.66 21.21 -15.35
N ARG A 37 -17.82 19.93 -14.99
CA ARG A 37 -18.71 19.54 -13.88
C ARG A 37 -18.16 20.05 -12.55
N TYR A 38 -16.86 19.85 -12.28
CA TYR A 38 -16.22 20.35 -11.06
C TYR A 38 -16.13 21.88 -11.00
N CYS A 39 -15.70 22.54 -12.09
CA CYS A 39 -15.73 24.00 -12.17
C CYS A 39 -17.16 24.55 -12.13
N MET A 40 -18.19 23.86 -12.66
CA MET A 40 -19.59 24.32 -12.56
C MET A 40 -20.10 24.19 -11.12
N VAL A 41 -19.74 23.12 -10.40
CA VAL A 41 -20.01 22.96 -8.96
C VAL A 41 -19.33 24.06 -8.13
N LEU A 42 -18.06 24.38 -8.42
CA LEU A 42 -17.28 25.42 -7.72
C LEU A 42 -17.71 26.85 -8.12
N VAL A 43 -18.12 27.09 -9.37
CA VAL A 43 -18.66 28.38 -9.83
C VAL A 43 -20.10 28.59 -9.31
N GLN A 44 -20.91 27.54 -9.18
CA GLN A 44 -22.21 27.59 -8.49
C GLN A 44 -22.03 27.90 -6.99
N SER A 45 -20.96 27.42 -6.34
CA SER A 45 -20.68 27.73 -4.93
C SER A 45 -20.48 29.24 -4.71
N ARG A 46 -19.77 29.95 -5.61
CA ARG A 46 -19.63 31.41 -5.55
C ARG A 46 -20.96 32.17 -5.59
N THR A 47 -21.95 31.67 -6.34
CA THR A 47 -23.29 32.32 -6.47
C THR A 47 -24.23 31.95 -5.32
N GLU A 48 -24.21 30.70 -4.84
CA GLU A 48 -25.04 30.27 -3.71
C GLU A 48 -24.50 30.68 -2.34
N VAL A 49 -23.18 30.70 -2.12
CA VAL A 49 -22.58 31.08 -0.82
C VAL A 49 -22.74 32.57 -0.58
N HIS A 50 -22.60 33.42 -1.61
CA HIS A 50 -22.96 34.84 -1.51
C HIS A 50 -24.47 35.03 -1.23
N MET A 51 -25.35 34.27 -1.88
CA MET A 51 -26.79 34.34 -1.60
C MET A 51 -27.15 33.82 -0.20
N LYS A 52 -26.64 32.67 0.25
CA LYS A 52 -26.95 32.08 1.57
C LYS A 52 -26.40 32.91 2.72
N ARG A 53 -25.30 33.64 2.53
CA ARG A 53 -24.76 34.59 3.53
C ARG A 53 -25.63 35.85 3.63
N ILE A 54 -26.19 36.33 2.51
CA ILE A 54 -27.18 37.42 2.47
C ILE A 54 -28.52 36.95 3.08
N PHE A 55 -28.99 35.74 2.77
CA PHE A 55 -30.24 35.20 3.33
C PHE A 55 -30.14 34.85 4.83
N ARG A 56 -28.98 34.42 5.34
CA ARG A 56 -28.77 34.22 6.79
C ARG A 56 -28.68 35.52 7.60
N GLN A 57 -28.27 36.63 6.98
CA GLN A 57 -28.29 37.95 7.64
C GLN A 57 -29.67 38.62 7.59
N ILE A 58 -30.54 38.23 6.65
CA ILE A 58 -31.91 38.75 6.54
C ILE A 58 -32.93 37.85 7.30
N GLY A 59 -32.67 36.55 7.45
CA GLY A 59 -33.57 35.57 8.07
C GLY A 59 -33.48 35.41 9.60
N ALA A 60 -32.82 36.31 10.32
CA ALA A 60 -32.72 36.26 11.79
C ALA A 60 -33.84 37.03 12.54
N ALA A 61 -34.88 37.47 11.84
CA ALA A 61 -36.09 38.00 12.44
C ALA A 61 -37.30 37.18 11.97
N VAL A 62 -38.12 36.75 12.93
CA VAL A 62 -39.38 36.00 12.79
C VAL A 62 -39.22 34.49 12.61
N LEU A 63 -39.36 33.72 13.70
CA LEU A 63 -40.39 32.68 13.79
C LEU A 63 -40.51 32.17 15.24
N THR A 64 -41.57 32.61 15.91
CA THR A 64 -42.15 31.99 17.10
C THR A 64 -43.20 30.97 16.65
N GLY A 65 -43.14 29.75 17.20
CA GLY A 65 -44.30 28.89 17.43
C GLY A 65 -44.80 27.99 16.28
N ALA A 66 -44.57 26.68 16.40
CA ALA A 66 -45.64 25.66 16.57
C ALA A 66 -45.05 24.24 16.46
N MET A 67 -45.19 23.47 17.55
CA MET A 67 -45.14 22.00 17.55
C MET A 67 -46.52 21.45 17.14
N LEU A 68 -46.55 20.34 16.40
CA LEU A 68 -47.30 19.08 16.69
C LEU A 68 -47.17 18.16 15.45
N CYS A 69 -46.44 17.03 15.47
CA CYS A 69 -46.72 15.70 16.03
C CYS A 69 -47.55 14.76 15.10
N GLY A 70 -46.97 13.62 14.70
CA GLY A 70 -47.63 12.55 13.92
C GLY A 70 -46.69 11.42 13.45
N MET A 71 -46.40 10.48 14.35
CA MET A 71 -46.01 9.04 14.27
C MET A 71 -45.92 8.37 12.87
N SER A 72 -45.14 7.33 12.56
CA SER A 72 -44.05 6.57 13.20
C SER A 72 -43.57 5.54 12.15
N ALA A 73 -42.28 5.51 11.84
CA ALA A 73 -41.61 4.33 11.31
C ALA A 73 -40.29 4.24 12.07
N GLY A 74 -40.08 3.14 12.79
CA GLY A 74 -38.92 2.96 13.66
C GLY A 74 -37.61 2.96 12.87
N ALA A 75 -37.00 4.12 12.69
CA ALA A 75 -35.58 4.23 12.43
C ALA A 75 -34.89 4.11 13.78
N PHE A 76 -34.18 3.01 14.02
CA PHE A 76 -33.11 3.01 15.02
C PHE A 76 -32.25 4.25 14.74
N ALA A 77 -32.13 5.16 15.70
CA ALA A 77 -31.31 6.36 15.52
C ALA A 77 -29.87 5.92 15.27
N ALA A 78 -29.44 5.95 14.00
CA ALA A 78 -28.13 5.49 13.56
C ALA A 78 -27.06 6.19 14.40
N GLY A 79 -26.22 5.42 15.09
CA GLY A 79 -25.15 5.94 15.95
C GLY A 79 -24.21 6.89 15.20
N ASP A 80 -23.35 7.60 15.93
CA ASP A 80 -22.38 8.50 15.30
C ASP A 80 -21.48 7.73 14.32
N VAL A 81 -21.29 8.29 13.13
CA VAL A 81 -20.46 7.74 12.04
C VAL A 81 -19.00 8.13 12.24
N ALA A 82 -18.77 9.34 12.75
CA ALA A 82 -17.45 9.89 12.98
C ALA A 82 -17.42 10.64 14.31
N LYS A 83 -16.23 10.86 14.87
CA LYS A 83 -16.04 11.73 16.03
C LYS A 83 -14.81 12.61 15.87
N ILE A 84 -14.83 13.74 16.55
CA ILE A 84 -13.66 14.59 16.80
C ILE A 84 -13.58 14.78 18.30
N ASN A 85 -12.46 14.38 18.91
CA ASN A 85 -12.33 14.29 20.36
C ASN A 85 -13.49 13.45 20.96
N SER A 86 -14.27 14.05 21.87
CA SER A 86 -15.45 13.44 22.49
C SER A 86 -16.77 13.72 21.74
N THR A 87 -16.75 14.55 20.70
CA THR A 87 -17.98 14.95 19.99
C THR A 87 -18.23 14.01 18.81
N GLY A 88 -19.40 13.36 18.81
CA GLY A 88 -19.86 12.50 17.72
C GLY A 88 -20.63 13.26 16.64
N TYR A 89 -20.53 12.78 15.41
CA TYR A 89 -21.19 13.32 14.22
C TYR A 89 -21.93 12.20 13.49
N ARG A 90 -23.16 12.50 13.06
CA ARG A 90 -24.05 11.54 12.37
C ARG A 90 -23.58 11.13 10.97
N THR A 91 -22.65 11.87 10.39
CA THR A 91 -22.12 11.70 9.02
C THR A 91 -20.67 12.15 9.01
N LEU A 92 -19.86 11.64 8.09
CA LEU A 92 -18.49 12.10 7.90
C LEU A 92 -18.46 13.55 7.38
N ASN A 93 -19.36 13.93 6.46
CA ASN A 93 -19.40 15.30 5.93
C ASN A 93 -19.61 16.35 7.03
N LYS A 94 -20.52 16.11 7.99
CA LYS A 94 -20.66 16.99 9.18
C LYS A 94 -19.41 17.08 10.05
N ALA A 95 -18.64 15.99 10.19
CA ALA A 95 -17.37 16.05 10.90
C ALA A 95 -16.34 16.89 10.14
N LEU A 96 -16.29 16.75 8.81
CA LEU A 96 -15.43 17.53 7.91
C LEU A 96 -15.74 19.03 7.95
N GLU A 97 -17.02 19.41 8.02
CA GLU A 97 -17.42 20.81 8.21
C GLU A 97 -16.94 21.38 9.56
N ALA A 98 -16.95 20.55 10.60
CA ALA A 98 -16.64 20.97 11.97
C ALA A 98 -15.15 20.91 12.35
N VAL A 99 -14.33 20.17 11.57
CA VAL A 99 -12.93 19.92 11.92
C VAL A 99 -12.11 21.21 11.92
N LYS A 100 -11.34 21.39 12.99
CA LYS A 100 -10.40 22.51 13.14
C LYS A 100 -8.97 22.08 12.82
N ASN A 101 -8.11 23.06 12.64
CA ASN A 101 -6.70 22.84 12.37
C ASN A 101 -6.05 21.92 13.42
N GLY A 102 -5.28 20.92 12.98
CA GLY A 102 -4.59 19.93 13.78
C GLY A 102 -5.47 18.82 14.38
N GLN A 103 -6.79 18.82 14.14
CA GLN A 103 -7.67 17.81 14.71
C GLN A 103 -7.71 16.53 13.90
N THR A 104 -8.13 15.44 14.56
CA THR A 104 -8.36 14.14 13.91
C THR A 104 -9.84 13.80 13.95
N ILE A 105 -10.39 13.50 12.78
CA ILE A 105 -11.68 12.82 12.62
C ILE A 105 -11.39 11.32 12.73
N VAL A 106 -12.11 10.61 13.60
CA VAL A 106 -12.03 9.16 13.73
C VAL A 106 -13.34 8.54 13.28
N LEU A 107 -13.29 7.64 12.30
CA LEU A 107 -14.46 6.88 11.89
C LEU A 107 -14.84 5.83 12.94
N LEU A 108 -16.14 5.75 13.20
CA LEU A 108 -16.78 4.79 14.09
C LEU A 108 -17.51 3.71 13.29
N GLN A 109 -17.95 4.04 12.07
CA GLN A 109 -18.70 3.16 11.18
C GLN A 109 -18.18 3.27 9.75
N ASN A 110 -18.56 2.30 8.90
CA ASN A 110 -18.32 2.39 7.47
C ASN A 110 -19.20 3.49 6.86
N VAL A 111 -18.68 4.14 5.81
CA VAL A 111 -19.34 5.22 5.08
C VAL A 111 -19.62 4.73 3.66
N SER A 112 -20.81 5.05 3.15
CA SER A 112 -21.19 4.77 1.76
C SER A 112 -21.72 6.00 1.05
N SER A 113 -21.50 6.12 -0.26
CA SER A 113 -22.02 7.23 -1.08
C SER A 113 -23.55 7.27 -1.17
N SER A 114 -24.25 6.19 -0.79
CA SER A 114 -25.71 6.19 -0.65
C SER A 114 -26.21 6.93 0.59
N THR A 115 -25.35 7.14 1.58
CA THR A 115 -25.65 7.79 2.87
C THR A 115 -25.01 9.18 3.02
N GLU A 116 -24.15 9.56 2.08
CA GLU A 116 -23.47 10.86 2.05
C GLU A 116 -23.75 11.54 0.71
N SER A 117 -24.19 12.79 0.74
CA SER A 117 -24.37 13.64 -0.44
C SER A 117 -23.43 14.82 -0.36
N TYR A 118 -22.96 15.30 -1.51
CA TYR A 118 -22.33 16.61 -1.60
C TYR A 118 -23.30 17.71 -1.16
N TRP A 119 -22.78 18.92 -0.95
CA TRP A 119 -23.61 20.09 -0.72
C TRP A 119 -24.64 20.28 -1.85
N GLY A 120 -25.90 20.55 -1.49
CA GLY A 120 -26.96 20.86 -2.47
C GLY A 120 -27.60 19.68 -3.20
N GLY A 121 -27.11 18.44 -3.04
CA GLY A 121 -27.69 17.25 -3.69
C GLY A 121 -27.21 16.98 -5.11
N GLU A 122 -26.18 17.70 -5.58
CA GLU A 122 -25.66 17.59 -6.95
C GLU A 122 -24.61 16.45 -7.15
N GLY A 123 -24.32 15.65 -6.11
CA GLY A 123 -23.61 14.37 -6.25
C GLY A 123 -23.57 13.53 -4.98
N LYS A 124 -23.02 12.31 -5.10
CA LYS A 124 -23.03 11.27 -4.06
C LYS A 124 -21.60 10.95 -3.62
N GLY A 125 -21.33 10.97 -2.32
CA GLY A 125 -19.99 10.68 -1.79
C GLY A 125 -19.58 11.57 -0.62
N VAL A 126 -18.34 11.38 -0.18
CA VAL A 126 -17.70 12.21 0.84
C VAL A 126 -16.90 13.30 0.13
N ALA A 127 -17.09 14.56 0.50
CA ALA A 127 -16.26 15.66 -0.02
C ALA A 127 -15.84 16.61 1.08
N TYR A 128 -14.62 17.11 0.93
CA TYR A 128 -14.14 18.28 1.63
C TYR A 128 -13.56 19.27 0.63
N ILE A 129 -14.14 20.48 0.58
CA ILE A 129 -13.68 21.58 -0.27
C ILE A 129 -13.24 22.70 0.66
N HIS A 130 -11.99 23.13 0.53
CA HIS A 130 -11.42 24.22 1.29
C HIS A 130 -11.53 25.52 0.50
N GLU A 131 -12.37 26.44 0.96
CA GLU A 131 -12.62 27.74 0.31
C GLU A 131 -12.02 28.92 1.10
N SER A 132 -11.36 28.65 2.23
CA SER A 132 -10.85 29.70 3.12
C SER A 132 -9.43 30.10 2.73
N ALA A 133 -9.16 31.41 2.64
CA ALA A 133 -7.80 31.94 2.49
C ALA A 133 -6.85 31.57 3.66
N SER A 134 -7.38 31.09 4.79
CA SER A 134 -6.55 30.60 5.90
C SER A 134 -6.14 29.14 5.67
N ALA A 135 -4.87 28.84 5.93
CA ALA A 135 -4.38 27.46 5.87
C ALA A 135 -5.13 26.54 6.84
N LYS A 136 -5.29 25.28 6.47
CA LYS A 136 -5.97 24.27 7.27
C LYS A 136 -5.32 22.90 7.12
N SER A 137 -5.11 22.23 8.24
CA SER A 137 -4.58 20.88 8.30
C SER A 137 -5.39 20.02 9.25
N PHE A 138 -5.67 18.77 8.88
CA PHE A 138 -6.35 17.80 9.75
C PHE A 138 -6.09 16.36 9.29
N THR A 139 -6.52 15.39 10.11
CA THR A 139 -6.41 13.96 9.80
C THR A 139 -7.79 13.31 9.75
N ILE A 140 -7.99 12.40 8.81
CA ILE A 140 -9.09 11.44 8.79
C ILE A 140 -8.50 10.05 9.08
N ASP A 141 -8.73 9.56 10.29
CA ASP A 141 -8.41 8.18 10.68
C ASP A 141 -9.64 7.30 10.41
N LEU A 142 -9.55 6.45 9.39
CA LEU A 142 -10.61 5.52 9.05
C LEU A 142 -10.72 4.42 10.09
N ASN A 143 -9.73 4.19 10.97
CA ASN A 143 -9.81 3.29 12.11
C ASN A 143 -10.31 1.87 11.74
N GLY A 144 -9.76 1.34 10.64
CA GLY A 144 -10.12 0.05 10.04
C GLY A 144 -11.47 0.03 9.33
N LYS A 145 -12.15 1.17 9.18
CA LYS A 145 -13.43 1.31 8.47
C LYS A 145 -13.22 1.58 6.99
N LYS A 146 -14.33 1.53 6.26
CA LYS A 146 -14.37 1.72 4.81
C LYS A 146 -15.11 2.98 4.43
N ILE A 147 -14.64 3.68 3.40
CA ILE A 147 -15.43 4.64 2.63
C ILE A 147 -15.67 4.00 1.26
N THR A 148 -16.94 3.87 0.87
CA THR A 148 -17.32 3.12 -0.32
C THR A 148 -18.24 3.94 -1.21
N ALA A 149 -18.04 3.87 -2.53
CA ALA A 149 -18.98 4.41 -3.50
C ALA A 149 -19.41 3.34 -4.51
N SER A 150 -20.68 3.42 -4.92
CA SER A 150 -21.25 2.54 -5.94
C SER A 150 -22.19 3.31 -6.87
N GLY A 151 -22.17 2.99 -8.17
CA GLY A 151 -23.01 3.62 -9.20
C GLY A 151 -22.31 4.83 -9.85
N ASN A 152 -23.07 5.76 -10.43
CA ASN A 152 -22.53 7.01 -11.00
C ASN A 152 -22.16 8.03 -9.89
N ALA A 153 -21.47 7.58 -8.85
CA ALA A 153 -20.89 8.47 -7.85
C ALA A 153 -19.54 8.94 -8.40
N ASP A 154 -19.36 10.25 -8.54
CA ASP A 154 -18.19 10.79 -9.23
C ASP A 154 -16.87 10.38 -8.50
N ASP A 155 -16.82 10.39 -7.16
CA ASP A 155 -15.70 9.85 -6.36
C ASP A 155 -16.16 9.22 -5.03
N ALA A 156 -15.42 8.26 -4.47
CA ALA A 156 -15.69 7.81 -3.09
C ALA A 156 -15.26 8.83 -2.03
N LEU A 157 -14.16 9.54 -2.26
CA LEU A 157 -13.70 10.66 -1.44
C LEU A 157 -13.06 11.75 -2.31
N LEU A 158 -13.60 12.97 -2.24
CA LEU A 158 -13.03 14.17 -2.84
C LEU A 158 -12.40 15.06 -1.77
N ILE A 159 -11.15 15.50 -1.99
CA ILE A 159 -10.46 16.54 -1.23
C ILE A 159 -10.03 17.62 -2.20
N ALA A 160 -10.58 18.82 -2.08
CA ALA A 160 -10.28 19.91 -2.98
C ALA A 160 -9.94 21.21 -2.24
N ALA A 161 -9.12 22.06 -2.85
CA ALA A 161 -8.97 23.47 -2.52
C ALA A 161 -9.46 24.34 -3.69
N ASP A 162 -10.23 25.38 -3.36
CA ASP A 162 -10.75 26.34 -4.34
C ASP A 162 -9.73 27.44 -4.66
N GLU A 163 -9.96 28.18 -5.74
CA GLU A 163 -9.12 29.30 -6.17
C GLU A 163 -9.01 30.36 -5.05
N GLY A 164 -7.78 30.65 -4.60
CA GLY A 164 -7.50 31.61 -3.53
C GLY A 164 -7.65 31.05 -2.10
N ALA A 165 -7.82 29.73 -1.96
CA ALA A 165 -7.78 29.07 -0.67
C ALA A 165 -6.34 29.01 -0.13
N GLY A 166 -6.19 29.14 1.18
CA GLY A 166 -4.89 28.94 1.83
C GLY A 166 -4.53 27.46 1.87
N ASN A 167 -3.25 27.15 2.02
CA ASN A 167 -2.71 25.79 2.02
C ASN A 167 -3.58 24.77 2.80
N LEU A 168 -3.99 23.70 2.11
CA LEU A 168 -4.70 22.57 2.69
C LEU A 168 -3.75 21.37 2.86
N SER A 169 -3.71 20.78 4.06
CA SER A 169 -2.96 19.55 4.32
C SER A 169 -3.82 18.48 5.01
N VAL A 170 -4.11 17.39 4.32
CA VAL A 170 -4.98 16.32 4.84
C VAL A 170 -4.23 15.00 4.91
N THR A 171 -4.22 14.37 6.08
CA THR A 171 -3.74 12.98 6.21
C THR A 171 -4.92 12.01 6.25
N LEU A 172 -4.95 11.04 5.34
CA LEU A 172 -5.86 9.89 5.38
C LEU A 172 -5.12 8.68 5.91
N LYS A 173 -5.69 7.96 6.89
CA LYS A 173 -5.01 6.78 7.43
C LYS A 173 -5.90 5.63 7.87
N ASN A 174 -5.30 4.43 7.87
CA ASN A 174 -5.82 3.21 8.50
C ASN A 174 -7.20 2.77 8.01
N GLY A 175 -7.39 2.59 6.70
CA GLY A 175 -8.66 2.03 6.23
C GLY A 175 -8.70 1.75 4.74
N THR A 176 -9.91 1.48 4.27
CA THR A 176 -10.17 1.17 2.88
C THR A 176 -11.01 2.25 2.23
N ILE A 177 -10.63 2.69 1.03
CA ILE A 177 -11.48 3.52 0.19
C ILE A 177 -11.69 2.78 -1.12
N SER A 178 -12.94 2.59 -1.53
CA SER A 178 -13.23 1.86 -2.76
C SER A 178 -14.40 2.44 -3.54
N ALA A 179 -14.30 2.41 -4.86
CA ALA A 179 -15.37 2.82 -5.77
C ALA A 179 -15.73 1.68 -6.73
N SER A 180 -17.00 1.59 -7.12
CA SER A 180 -17.49 0.60 -8.10
C SER A 180 -18.55 1.25 -8.99
N GLY A 181 -18.49 1.02 -10.30
CA GLY A 181 -19.37 1.69 -11.25
C GLY A 181 -18.70 2.00 -12.57
N THR A 182 -19.31 2.89 -13.34
CA THR A 182 -18.74 3.40 -14.59
C THR A 182 -18.14 4.77 -14.36
N GLU A 183 -16.89 4.96 -14.77
CA GLU A 183 -16.16 6.24 -14.65
C GLU A 183 -16.00 6.73 -13.19
N VAL A 184 -15.66 5.84 -12.25
CA VAL A 184 -15.57 6.16 -10.81
C VAL A 184 -14.13 6.15 -10.29
N ASP A 185 -13.77 7.13 -9.47
CA ASP A 185 -12.48 7.16 -8.79
C ASP A 185 -12.62 6.90 -7.28
N SER A 186 -11.64 6.23 -6.65
CA SER A 186 -11.72 6.01 -5.19
C SER A 186 -11.36 7.26 -4.41
N ILE A 187 -10.27 7.93 -4.77
CA ILE A 187 -9.83 9.17 -4.13
C ILE A 187 -9.56 10.18 -5.22
N CYS A 188 -10.15 11.37 -5.10
CA CYS A 188 -9.83 12.52 -5.94
C CYS A 188 -9.25 13.64 -5.07
N VAL A 189 -8.10 14.16 -5.48
CA VAL A 189 -7.41 15.29 -4.86
C VAL A 189 -7.27 16.39 -5.90
N MET A 190 -7.71 17.59 -5.56
CA MET A 190 -7.68 18.73 -6.49
C MET A 190 -7.18 19.99 -5.79
N ASP A 191 -6.35 20.74 -6.48
CA ASP A 191 -6.08 22.13 -6.15
C ASP A 191 -6.27 23.01 -7.38
N LEU A 192 -7.16 24.00 -7.25
CA LEU A 192 -7.35 25.02 -8.28
C LEU A 192 -6.42 26.23 -8.12
N ASP A 193 -5.67 26.31 -7.02
CA ASP A 193 -4.66 27.31 -6.74
C ASP A 193 -3.25 26.70 -6.75
N SER A 194 -2.58 26.80 -7.89
CA SER A 194 -1.23 26.24 -8.09
C SER A 194 -0.12 26.99 -7.32
N SER A 195 -0.42 28.10 -6.65
CA SER A 195 0.59 28.91 -5.95
C SER A 195 1.00 28.31 -4.59
N THR A 196 0.10 27.57 -3.93
CA THR A 196 0.38 26.83 -2.69
C THR A 196 -0.31 25.47 -2.68
N PRO A 197 0.22 24.47 -3.43
CA PRO A 197 -0.46 23.20 -3.64
C PRO A 197 -0.87 22.48 -2.35
N THR A 198 -2.11 22.02 -2.34
CA THR A 198 -2.71 21.13 -1.36
C THR A 198 -1.85 19.89 -1.22
N THR A 199 -1.63 19.44 0.01
CA THR A 199 -0.90 18.20 0.28
C THR A 199 -1.81 17.16 0.90
N VAL A 200 -1.99 16.02 0.21
CA VAL A 200 -2.70 14.87 0.75
C VAL A 200 -1.70 13.75 1.03
N THR A 201 -1.72 13.23 2.26
CA THR A 201 -0.87 12.12 2.69
C THR A 201 -1.71 10.89 2.98
N LEU A 202 -1.48 9.80 2.26
CA LEU A 202 -2.08 8.49 2.51
C LEU A 202 -1.14 7.65 3.39
N ARG A 203 -1.65 7.11 4.50
CA ARG A 203 -0.90 6.22 5.42
C ARG A 203 -1.66 4.95 5.70
N ASN A 204 -1.07 3.80 5.41
CA ASN A 204 -1.69 2.50 5.67
C ASN A 204 -3.12 2.41 5.06
N MET A 205 -3.23 2.77 3.78
CA MET A 205 -4.49 2.77 3.04
C MET A 205 -4.59 1.54 2.13
N THR A 206 -5.82 1.05 1.92
CA THR A 206 -6.17 0.13 0.83
C THR A 206 -7.12 0.85 -0.10
N VAL A 207 -6.83 0.88 -1.39
CA VAL A 207 -7.58 1.63 -2.40
C VAL A 207 -7.95 0.71 -3.57
N SER A 208 -9.19 0.78 -4.04
CA SER A 208 -9.61 -0.01 -5.20
C SER A 208 -10.81 0.60 -5.91
N ALA A 209 -10.71 0.83 -7.21
CA ALA A 209 -11.82 1.31 -8.05
C ALA A 209 -12.09 0.33 -9.19
N ASP A 210 -13.33 0.25 -9.69
CA ASP A 210 -13.64 -0.47 -10.93
C ASP A 210 -13.41 0.46 -12.13
N GLY A 211 -12.43 0.12 -13.00
CA GLY A 211 -12.37 0.60 -14.38
C GLY A 211 -11.74 1.98 -14.64
N GLU A 212 -11.29 2.72 -13.63
CA GLU A 212 -10.58 4.01 -13.78
C GLU A 212 -9.45 4.13 -12.73
N ALA A 213 -9.20 5.33 -12.18
CA ALA A 213 -8.12 5.57 -11.25
C ALA A 213 -8.46 5.18 -9.81
N GLY A 214 -7.51 4.51 -9.14
CA GLY A 214 -7.53 4.37 -7.70
C GLY A 214 -7.40 5.73 -7.02
N ILE A 215 -6.44 6.54 -7.48
CA ILE A 215 -6.20 7.88 -6.95
C ILE A 215 -6.02 8.85 -8.11
N ASN A 216 -6.85 9.88 -8.14
CA ASN A 216 -6.75 11.03 -9.04
C ASN A 216 -6.16 12.23 -8.29
N CYS A 217 -5.20 12.92 -8.90
CA CYS A 217 -4.51 14.06 -8.29
C CYS A 217 -4.27 15.19 -9.31
N PHE A 218 -4.86 16.36 -9.07
CA PHE A 218 -4.78 17.49 -9.99
C PHE A 218 -4.22 18.72 -9.26
N GLY A 219 -3.08 19.25 -9.73
CA GLY A 219 -2.45 20.46 -9.18
C GLY A 219 -1.97 20.34 -7.73
N ALA A 220 -1.86 19.13 -7.17
CA ALA A 220 -1.63 18.89 -5.74
C ALA A 220 -0.39 18.04 -5.46
N ASN A 221 0.04 18.01 -4.20
CA ASN A 221 1.09 17.13 -3.71
C ASN A 221 0.47 15.88 -3.06
N LEU A 222 0.95 14.70 -3.45
CA LEU A 222 0.45 13.43 -2.98
C LEU A 222 1.57 12.57 -2.40
N ASP A 223 1.54 12.36 -1.09
CA ASP A 223 2.41 11.41 -0.40
C ASP A 223 1.66 10.08 -0.21
N VAL A 224 2.15 8.97 -0.78
CA VAL A 224 1.37 7.72 -0.82
C VAL A 224 2.05 6.56 -0.13
N GLN A 225 1.40 6.08 0.94
CA GLN A 225 1.57 4.74 1.49
C GLN A 225 0.24 3.98 1.37
N ALA A 226 0.05 3.27 0.25
CA ALA A 226 -1.19 2.55 -0.05
C ALA A 226 -0.97 1.22 -0.80
N ASN A 227 -1.92 0.30 -0.65
CA ASN A 227 -2.11 -0.82 -1.57
C ASN A 227 -3.25 -0.46 -2.52
N VAL A 228 -2.98 -0.42 -3.83
CA VAL A 228 -3.93 -0.06 -4.87
C VAL A 228 -4.11 -1.23 -5.83
N THR A 229 -5.36 -1.62 -6.08
CA THR A 229 -5.70 -2.79 -6.93
C THR A 229 -7.05 -2.61 -7.63
N GLY A 230 -7.27 -3.35 -8.73
CA GLY A 230 -8.56 -3.42 -9.42
C GLY A 230 -8.82 -2.30 -10.43
N VAL A 231 -7.82 -1.44 -10.62
CA VAL A 231 -7.92 -0.14 -11.29
C VAL A 231 -7.30 -0.15 -12.68
N GLY A 232 -7.74 0.77 -13.55
CA GLY A 232 -7.06 1.11 -14.80
C GLY A 232 -5.78 1.90 -14.53
N ASP A 233 -5.87 2.86 -13.60
CA ASP A 233 -4.75 3.63 -13.08
C ASP A 233 -4.56 3.45 -11.57
N ALA A 234 -3.36 3.07 -11.12
CA ALA A 234 -3.13 3.06 -9.66
C ALA A 234 -3.07 4.48 -9.09
N ILE A 235 -2.35 5.36 -9.79
CA ILE A 235 -2.41 6.81 -9.57
C ILE A 235 -2.43 7.49 -10.93
N TYR A 236 -3.40 8.36 -11.14
CA TYR A 236 -3.41 9.31 -12.24
C TYR A 236 -3.24 10.73 -11.69
N ALA A 237 -2.39 11.51 -12.33
CA ALA A 237 -1.97 12.79 -11.83
C ALA A 237 -1.67 13.79 -12.96
N GLU A 238 -2.13 15.02 -12.78
CA GLU A 238 -1.82 16.15 -13.65
C GLU A 238 -1.27 17.31 -12.82
N ASP A 239 -0.19 17.94 -13.28
CA ASP A 239 0.49 19.06 -12.62
C ASP A 239 0.75 18.86 -11.12
N SER A 240 0.90 17.60 -10.72
CA SER A 240 0.97 17.18 -9.33
C SER A 240 2.35 16.61 -9.01
N THR A 241 2.75 16.67 -7.74
CA THR A 241 3.93 15.93 -7.27
C THR A 241 3.48 14.66 -6.56
N ILE A 242 4.16 13.55 -6.84
CA ILE A 242 3.83 12.25 -6.25
C ILE A 242 5.07 11.74 -5.53
N ASN A 243 4.92 11.41 -4.26
CA ASN A 243 5.95 10.81 -3.45
C ASN A 243 5.46 9.44 -2.94
N LEU A 244 5.95 8.38 -3.56
CA LEU A 244 5.63 7.02 -3.18
C LEU A 244 6.46 6.64 -1.96
N LEU A 245 5.81 6.72 -0.79
CA LEU A 245 6.41 6.40 0.49
C LEU A 245 6.66 4.90 0.61
N ALA A 246 5.68 4.10 0.19
CA ALA A 246 5.72 2.65 0.08
C ALA A 246 4.42 2.19 -0.66
N GLY A 247 4.41 1.02 -1.32
CA GLY A 247 3.16 0.34 -1.67
C GLY A 247 3.19 -0.80 -2.62
N SER A 248 2.03 -1.39 -2.82
CA SER A 248 1.77 -2.23 -3.99
C SER A 248 0.74 -1.51 -4.83
N PHE A 249 1.10 -1.20 -6.06
CA PHE A 249 0.29 -0.43 -6.99
C PHE A 249 0.07 -1.32 -8.21
N ASN A 250 -1.15 -1.82 -8.36
CA ASN A 250 -1.50 -2.79 -9.39
C ASN A 250 -2.58 -2.20 -10.28
N ALA A 251 -2.31 -2.17 -11.58
CA ALA A 251 -3.20 -1.67 -12.60
C ALA A 251 -3.41 -2.73 -13.69
N THR A 252 -4.61 -2.81 -14.25
CA THR A 252 -4.93 -3.64 -15.41
C THR A 252 -5.48 -2.73 -16.49
N GLY A 253 -4.58 -2.20 -17.32
CA GLY A 253 -4.99 -1.22 -18.32
C GLY A 253 -5.79 -1.83 -19.45
N THR A 254 -6.86 -1.16 -19.83
CA THR A 254 -7.72 -1.48 -20.98
C THR A 254 -7.64 -0.43 -22.10
N ASP A 255 -7.09 0.76 -21.81
CA ASP A 255 -6.84 1.81 -22.81
C ASP A 255 -5.44 2.44 -22.73
N SER A 256 -5.24 3.53 -23.48
CA SER A 256 -3.93 4.12 -23.76
C SER A 256 -3.34 4.96 -22.63
N ASP A 257 -4.18 5.36 -21.69
CA ASP A 257 -3.86 6.23 -20.56
C ASP A 257 -3.84 5.47 -19.24
N ASP A 258 -4.02 4.15 -19.27
CA ASP A 258 -3.99 3.23 -18.14
C ASP A 258 -2.58 2.72 -17.74
N GLY A 259 -2.34 2.52 -16.44
CA GLY A 259 -1.02 2.21 -15.90
C GLY A 259 -0.81 2.49 -14.42
N VAL A 260 0.35 2.09 -13.91
CA VAL A 260 0.55 2.06 -12.45
C VAL A 260 0.60 3.46 -11.87
N ILE A 261 1.30 4.39 -12.53
CA ILE A 261 1.45 5.79 -12.18
C ILE A 261 1.46 6.57 -13.50
N ALA A 262 0.49 7.47 -13.62
CA ALA A 262 0.25 8.29 -14.80
C ALA A 262 0.48 9.75 -14.40
N SER A 263 1.71 10.25 -14.51
CA SER A 263 2.03 11.63 -14.12
C SER A 263 2.20 12.49 -15.36
N TYR A 264 1.34 13.49 -15.50
CA TYR A 264 1.29 14.38 -16.63
C TYR A 264 1.48 15.84 -16.24
N GLN A 265 1.95 16.66 -17.18
CA GLN A 265 2.06 18.10 -17.05
C GLN A 265 1.37 18.80 -18.22
N TRP A 266 0.62 19.86 -17.93
CA TRP A 266 0.06 20.74 -18.95
C TRP A 266 1.16 21.63 -19.57
N ILE A 267 1.17 21.67 -20.90
CA ILE A 267 2.11 22.49 -21.70
C ILE A 267 1.40 23.75 -22.20
N ASP A 268 0.14 23.59 -22.59
CA ASP A 268 -0.79 24.67 -22.93
C ASP A 268 -2.23 24.16 -22.74
N ASP A 269 -3.22 24.99 -23.04
CA ASP A 269 -4.65 24.66 -22.85
C ASP A 269 -5.13 23.37 -23.56
N ASP A 270 -4.36 22.86 -24.53
CA ASP A 270 -4.73 21.74 -25.40
C ASP A 270 -3.77 20.56 -25.37
N ASN A 271 -2.59 20.72 -24.76
CA ASN A 271 -1.53 19.73 -24.77
C ASN A 271 -1.07 19.40 -23.36
N ILE A 272 -1.02 18.10 -23.10
CA ILE A 272 -0.47 17.50 -21.89
C ILE A 272 0.62 16.52 -22.30
N GLU A 273 1.70 16.46 -21.53
CA GLU A 273 2.78 15.50 -21.74
C GLU A 273 3.07 14.69 -20.47
N LEU A 274 3.61 13.48 -20.63
CA LEU A 274 4.01 12.66 -19.51
C LEU A 274 5.24 13.29 -18.84
N ASP A 275 5.15 13.57 -17.54
CA ASP A 275 6.25 14.08 -16.73
C ASP A 275 6.47 13.20 -15.49
N MET A 276 7.36 12.22 -15.65
CA MET A 276 7.77 11.33 -14.57
C MET A 276 8.77 11.98 -13.59
N SER A 277 9.31 13.17 -13.89
CA SER A 277 10.24 13.85 -12.98
C SER A 277 9.57 14.33 -11.68
N ARG A 278 8.24 14.39 -11.70
CA ARG A 278 7.36 14.72 -10.57
C ARG A 278 7.06 13.53 -9.65
N VAL A 279 7.46 12.32 -10.05
CA VAL A 279 7.27 11.10 -9.28
C VAL A 279 8.57 10.73 -8.58
N THR A 280 8.52 10.67 -7.26
CA THR A 280 9.65 10.31 -6.41
C THR A 280 9.33 9.04 -5.64
N THR A 281 10.34 8.22 -5.40
CA THR A 281 10.25 7.09 -4.47
C THR A 281 11.43 7.13 -3.51
N ALA A 282 11.26 6.53 -2.33
CA ALA A 282 12.36 6.33 -1.39
C ALA A 282 13.30 5.21 -1.89
N GLY A 283 14.11 5.44 -2.93
CA GLY A 283 15.23 4.56 -3.25
C GLY A 283 15.65 4.43 -4.73
N GLU A 284 14.74 4.55 -5.69
CA GLU A 284 15.05 4.45 -7.14
C GLU A 284 13.99 5.20 -7.98
N PRO A 285 14.29 5.71 -9.19
CA PRO A 285 13.25 6.26 -10.05
C PRO A 285 12.32 5.13 -10.51
N ALA A 286 11.03 5.24 -10.19
CA ALA A 286 10.03 4.37 -10.78
C ALA A 286 9.87 4.76 -12.26
N VAL A 287 10.38 3.94 -13.17
CA VAL A 287 9.95 4.00 -14.57
C VAL A 287 8.58 3.37 -14.64
N VAL A 288 7.60 4.15 -15.07
CA VAL A 288 6.23 3.69 -15.26
C VAL A 288 5.83 3.99 -16.70
N ARG A 289 5.23 2.97 -17.35
CA ARG A 289 4.52 2.92 -18.66
C ARG A 289 5.27 2.60 -19.96
N PRO A 290 4.58 2.14 -21.04
CA PRO A 290 3.14 2.35 -21.39
C PRO A 290 2.32 1.09 -21.71
N ALA A 291 0.99 1.17 -21.51
CA ALA A 291 0.07 0.25 -22.18
C ALA A 291 0.29 0.35 -23.70
N ASP A 292 0.65 -0.77 -24.34
CA ASP A 292 0.41 -0.88 -25.77
C ASP A 292 -1.09 -1.08 -25.98
N TRP A 293 -1.65 -0.37 -26.96
CA TRP A 293 -3.08 -0.33 -27.28
C TRP A 293 -3.69 -1.67 -27.72
N LYS A 294 -2.95 -2.78 -27.62
CA LYS A 294 -3.35 -4.08 -28.15
C LYS A 294 -3.52 -5.15 -27.11
N THR A 295 -3.00 -4.97 -25.90
CA THR A 295 -3.08 -6.00 -24.86
C THR A 295 -3.34 -5.40 -23.48
N THR A 296 -4.38 -5.90 -22.81
CA THR A 296 -4.56 -5.72 -21.37
C THR A 296 -3.39 -6.41 -20.68
N LEU A 297 -2.45 -5.62 -20.17
CA LEU A 297 -1.30 -6.13 -19.43
C LEU A 297 -1.46 -5.75 -17.96
N PRO A 298 -1.37 -6.72 -17.03
CA PRO A 298 -1.24 -6.39 -15.62
C PRO A 298 0.10 -5.68 -15.41
N MET A 299 0.06 -4.53 -14.77
CA MET A 299 1.22 -3.73 -14.40
C MET A 299 1.27 -3.61 -12.88
N SER A 300 2.44 -3.81 -12.29
CA SER A 300 2.64 -3.74 -10.84
C SER A 300 3.90 -2.96 -10.49
N LEU A 301 3.79 -2.06 -9.52
CA LEU A 301 4.90 -1.40 -8.85
C LEU A 301 4.85 -1.73 -7.36
N SER A 302 5.96 -2.23 -6.83
CA SER A 302 6.12 -2.44 -5.39
C SER A 302 7.19 -1.49 -4.86
N VAL A 303 6.80 -0.61 -3.94
CA VAL A 303 7.72 0.28 -3.21
C VAL A 303 7.84 -0.25 -1.78
N THR A 304 9.01 -0.78 -1.45
CA THR A 304 9.27 -1.38 -0.14
C THR A 304 9.95 -0.36 0.77
N ASN A 305 9.26 0.05 1.83
CA ASN A 305 9.82 0.88 2.90
C ASN A 305 9.05 0.62 4.19
N PHE A 306 9.76 0.15 5.21
CA PHE A 306 9.15 -0.29 6.47
C PHE A 306 9.28 0.78 7.55
N GLN A 307 8.16 1.19 8.15
CA GLN A 307 8.11 2.23 9.19
C GLN A 307 9.00 1.92 10.40
N ASP A 308 9.18 0.65 10.72
CA ASP A 308 9.94 0.14 11.86
C ASP A 308 11.33 -0.42 11.48
N VAL A 309 11.77 -0.18 10.23
CA VAL A 309 13.14 -0.44 9.75
C VAL A 309 13.66 0.83 9.10
N GLN A 310 14.13 1.73 9.94
CA GLN A 310 14.63 3.04 9.57
C GLN A 310 16.11 3.17 9.97
N PRO A 311 16.88 4.06 9.31
CA PRO A 311 18.19 4.45 9.82
C PRO A 311 18.08 4.96 11.26
N GLY A 312 19.12 4.73 12.06
CA GLY A 312 19.23 5.30 13.39
C GLY A 312 19.27 6.83 13.34
N ALA A 313 18.91 7.47 14.46
CA ALA A 313 18.95 8.93 14.57
C ALA A 313 20.34 9.54 14.34
N ASP A 314 21.40 8.73 14.47
CA ASP A 314 22.80 9.07 14.17
C ASP A 314 23.17 8.84 12.68
N GLY A 315 22.19 8.53 11.83
CA GLY A 315 22.38 8.20 10.42
C GLY A 315 22.94 6.80 10.17
N LYS A 316 23.14 5.97 11.21
CA LYS A 316 23.65 4.61 11.06
C LYS A 316 22.51 3.61 10.99
N ASN A 317 22.58 2.72 10.02
CA ASN A 317 21.62 1.65 9.87
C ASN A 317 21.67 0.67 11.06
N PRO A 318 20.52 0.26 11.62
CA PRO A 318 20.45 -0.90 12.51
C PRO A 318 21.10 -2.12 11.87
N TRP A 319 21.67 -3.02 12.67
CA TRP A 319 22.42 -4.19 12.17
C TRP A 319 21.63 -5.09 11.20
N TYR A 320 20.29 -5.05 11.24
CA TYR A 320 19.41 -5.84 10.38
C TYR A 320 18.93 -5.10 9.14
N TYR A 321 19.15 -3.78 9.04
CA TYR A 321 18.54 -2.92 8.02
C TYR A 321 18.79 -3.44 6.61
N ASP A 322 20.05 -3.59 6.23
CA ASP A 322 20.42 -3.98 4.86
C ASP A 322 19.90 -5.39 4.53
N TYR A 323 19.95 -6.31 5.50
CA TYR A 323 19.48 -7.69 5.33
C TYR A 323 17.96 -7.77 5.15
N VAL A 324 17.21 -6.94 5.87
CA VAL A 324 15.76 -6.87 5.73
C VAL A 324 15.39 -6.36 4.34
N TYR A 325 15.98 -5.26 3.89
CA TYR A 325 15.72 -4.72 2.56
C TYR A 325 16.23 -5.64 1.44
N GLU A 326 17.36 -6.32 1.62
CA GLU A 326 17.83 -7.32 0.65
C GLU A 326 16.80 -8.44 0.46
N MET A 327 16.29 -9.02 1.56
CA MET A 327 15.31 -10.11 1.47
C MET A 327 13.95 -9.62 0.98
N ALA A 328 13.55 -8.40 1.32
CA ALA A 328 12.30 -7.83 0.85
C ALA A 328 12.34 -7.52 -0.65
N ASN A 329 13.45 -6.98 -1.17
CA ASN A 329 13.65 -6.71 -2.59
C ASN A 329 13.71 -7.99 -3.43
N ARG A 330 14.12 -9.12 -2.83
CA ARG A 330 14.04 -10.46 -3.44
C ARG A 330 12.64 -11.10 -3.35
N GLY A 331 11.67 -10.44 -2.71
CA GLY A 331 10.33 -10.99 -2.49
C GLY A 331 10.27 -12.13 -1.46
N VAL A 332 11.36 -12.36 -0.70
CA VAL A 332 11.47 -13.46 0.28
C VAL A 332 10.71 -13.14 1.56
N VAL A 333 10.67 -11.87 1.94
CA VAL A 333 9.95 -11.39 3.13
C VAL A 333 9.07 -10.18 2.78
N SER A 334 7.95 -10.07 3.49
CA SER A 334 7.04 -8.92 3.43
C SER A 334 6.76 -8.42 4.85
N GLY A 335 6.06 -7.30 5.02
CA GLY A 335 5.58 -6.87 6.33
C GLY A 335 4.52 -7.81 6.93
N ASP A 336 4.18 -7.58 8.19
CA ASP A 336 3.25 -8.37 8.98
C ASP A 336 1.79 -7.98 8.66
N GLY A 337 1.16 -8.68 7.72
CA GLY A 337 -0.24 -8.46 7.33
C GLY A 337 -0.47 -7.19 6.50
N ASN A 338 0.57 -6.37 6.30
CA ASN A 338 0.64 -5.29 5.31
C ASN A 338 2.08 -5.17 4.79
N VAL A 339 2.34 -4.24 3.87
CA VAL A 339 3.67 -4.03 3.27
C VAL A 339 4.56 -3.01 4.03
N TRP A 340 4.12 -2.47 5.17
CA TRP A 340 4.72 -1.30 5.84
C TRP A 340 5.40 -1.56 7.17
N THR A 341 5.02 -2.62 7.89
CA THR A 341 5.59 -2.91 9.21
C THR A 341 6.27 -4.27 9.16
N PHE A 342 7.59 -4.28 9.29
CA PHE A 342 8.38 -5.50 9.19
C PHE A 342 8.41 -6.31 10.49
N SER A 343 8.29 -5.68 11.65
CA SER A 343 8.42 -6.31 12.98
C SER A 343 9.73 -7.10 13.16
N PRO A 344 10.92 -6.47 13.07
CA PRO A 344 12.22 -7.17 13.05
C PRO A 344 12.48 -8.07 14.26
N ALA A 345 11.94 -7.71 15.43
CA ALA A 345 12.10 -8.46 16.68
C ALA A 345 11.07 -9.59 16.89
N LYS A 346 10.05 -9.70 16.04
CA LYS A 346 9.01 -10.73 16.20
C LYS A 346 9.57 -12.11 15.83
N ASN A 347 9.19 -13.12 16.60
CA ASN A 347 9.54 -14.51 16.31
C ASN A 347 8.83 -15.00 15.05
N VAL A 348 9.54 -15.73 14.22
CA VAL A 348 9.01 -16.39 13.02
C VAL A 348 8.37 -17.72 13.42
N THR A 349 7.21 -18.02 12.87
CA THR A 349 6.57 -19.34 13.01
C THR A 349 7.10 -20.35 11.99
N ARG A 350 6.99 -21.65 12.26
CA ARG A 350 7.43 -22.70 11.32
C ARG A 350 6.76 -22.57 9.95
N GLU A 351 5.47 -22.23 9.89
CA GLU A 351 4.79 -22.01 8.61
C GLU A 351 5.31 -20.78 7.85
N GLN A 352 5.59 -19.68 8.56
CA GLN A 352 6.17 -18.49 7.95
C GLN A 352 7.56 -18.77 7.39
N PHE A 353 8.38 -19.57 8.07
CA PHE A 353 9.70 -19.91 7.55
C PHE A 353 9.63 -20.81 6.31
N ALA A 354 8.70 -21.77 6.27
CA ALA A 354 8.43 -22.55 5.06
C ALA A 354 8.00 -21.65 3.88
N VAL A 355 7.15 -20.65 4.15
CA VAL A 355 6.76 -19.65 3.13
C VAL A 355 7.96 -18.86 2.65
N MET A 356 8.84 -18.38 3.54
CA MET A 356 10.05 -17.66 3.15
C MET A 356 10.97 -18.51 2.26
N LEU A 357 11.15 -19.81 2.56
CA LEU A 357 11.96 -20.71 1.74
C LEU A 357 11.33 -20.98 0.36
N ALA A 358 10.00 -21.16 0.29
CA ALA A 358 9.31 -21.30 -0.98
C ALA A 358 9.44 -20.04 -1.85
N SER A 359 9.30 -18.86 -1.24
CA SER A 359 9.52 -17.58 -1.93
C SER A 359 10.98 -17.41 -2.37
N ALA A 360 11.94 -17.77 -1.53
CA ALA A 360 13.38 -17.76 -1.85
C ALA A 360 13.72 -18.66 -3.04
N ALA A 361 12.98 -19.76 -3.24
CA ALA A 361 13.16 -20.66 -4.37
C ALA A 361 12.44 -20.21 -5.65
N GLY A 362 11.57 -19.18 -5.58
CA GLY A 362 10.66 -18.85 -6.67
C GLY A 362 9.74 -20.02 -7.02
N ALA A 363 9.31 -20.80 -6.03
CA ALA A 363 8.63 -22.07 -6.24
C ALA A 363 7.30 -21.93 -7.00
N ASP A 364 7.06 -22.81 -7.98
CA ASP A 364 5.73 -23.00 -8.55
C ASP A 364 4.87 -23.84 -7.59
N LEU A 365 3.82 -23.21 -7.08
CA LEU A 365 2.92 -23.77 -6.07
C LEU A 365 1.65 -24.41 -6.65
N SER A 366 1.45 -24.37 -7.97
CA SER A 366 0.24 -24.84 -8.64
C SER A 366 -0.05 -26.33 -8.38
N ALA A 367 0.99 -27.16 -8.28
CA ALA A 367 0.89 -28.60 -8.02
C ALA A 367 0.43 -28.97 -6.58
N TYR A 368 0.31 -27.98 -5.69
CA TYR A 368 0.08 -28.20 -4.25
C TYR A 368 -1.30 -27.75 -3.76
N GLU A 369 -2.17 -27.27 -4.65
CA GLU A 369 -3.45 -26.63 -4.30
C GLU A 369 -4.43 -27.53 -3.54
N ASN A 370 -4.35 -28.84 -3.73
CA ASN A 370 -5.20 -29.83 -3.06
C ASN A 370 -4.42 -30.85 -2.21
N LYS A 371 -3.13 -30.59 -1.93
CA LYS A 371 -2.32 -31.49 -1.08
C LYS A 371 -2.54 -31.20 0.39
N LYS A 372 -2.58 -32.26 1.20
CA LYS A 372 -2.76 -32.17 2.65
C LYS A 372 -2.08 -33.34 3.35
N THR A 373 -0.79 -33.19 3.61
CA THR A 373 0.01 -34.16 4.36
C THR A 373 -0.20 -34.02 5.87
N PHE A 374 -0.35 -32.79 6.35
CA PHE A 374 -0.44 -32.49 7.78
C PHE A 374 -1.87 -32.14 8.21
N SER A 375 -2.32 -32.77 9.29
CA SER A 375 -3.70 -32.64 9.78
C SER A 375 -3.97 -31.34 10.53
N ASP A 376 -2.94 -30.67 11.04
CA ASP A 376 -3.01 -29.40 11.77
C ASP A 376 -2.71 -28.16 10.92
N VAL A 377 -2.39 -28.33 9.64
CA VAL A 377 -2.26 -27.21 8.71
C VAL A 377 -3.65 -26.88 8.16
N THR A 378 -4.27 -25.87 8.76
CA THR A 378 -5.63 -25.42 8.41
C THR A 378 -5.65 -24.04 7.74
N HIS A 379 -4.51 -23.33 7.70
CA HIS A 379 -4.42 -21.99 7.13
C HIS A 379 -4.19 -22.04 5.62
N ALA A 380 -5.17 -21.62 4.83
CA ALA A 380 -5.11 -21.71 3.37
C ALA A 380 -3.87 -21.01 2.73
N TRP A 381 -3.35 -19.96 3.36
CA TRP A 381 -2.26 -19.15 2.79
C TRP A 381 -0.87 -19.80 2.85
N SER A 382 -0.63 -20.76 3.75
CA SER A 382 0.66 -21.43 3.96
C SER A 382 0.69 -22.89 3.52
N VAL A 383 -0.47 -23.51 3.29
CA VAL A 383 -0.60 -24.94 2.91
C VAL A 383 0.31 -25.29 1.73
N ARG A 384 0.21 -24.56 0.62
CA ARG A 384 0.94 -24.90 -0.61
C ARG A 384 2.45 -24.87 -0.41
N GLN A 385 2.95 -23.90 0.35
CA GLN A 385 4.36 -23.71 0.65
C GLN A 385 4.88 -24.80 1.60
N ILE A 386 4.08 -25.20 2.59
CA ILE A 386 4.42 -26.31 3.50
C ILE A 386 4.48 -27.63 2.73
N GLU A 387 3.49 -27.90 1.87
CA GLU A 387 3.47 -29.11 1.05
C GLU A 387 4.63 -29.13 0.03
N TRP A 388 4.94 -27.99 -0.58
CA TRP A 388 6.14 -27.84 -1.41
C TRP A 388 7.42 -28.14 -0.62
N ALA A 389 7.55 -27.58 0.58
CA ALA A 389 8.72 -27.81 1.41
C ALA A 389 8.83 -29.27 1.86
N TYR A 390 7.70 -29.94 2.06
CA TYR A 390 7.66 -31.36 2.42
C TYR A 390 8.08 -32.25 1.25
N ASP A 391 7.52 -32.04 0.05
CA ASP A 391 7.84 -32.83 -1.14
C ASP A 391 9.30 -32.67 -1.58
N ASN A 392 9.89 -31.50 -1.34
CA ASN A 392 11.32 -31.23 -1.60
C ASN A 392 12.23 -31.63 -0.41
N GLY A 393 11.69 -32.29 0.60
CA GLY A 393 12.47 -32.82 1.74
C GLY A 393 13.07 -31.75 2.66
N ILE A 394 12.65 -30.49 2.56
CA ILE A 394 13.12 -29.35 3.37
C ILE A 394 12.57 -29.45 4.79
N VAL A 395 11.30 -29.84 4.92
CA VAL A 395 10.65 -30.01 6.22
C VAL A 395 10.27 -31.46 6.48
N SER A 396 10.25 -31.82 7.75
CA SER A 396 9.54 -32.97 8.27
C SER A 396 8.53 -32.49 9.31
N GLY A 397 7.40 -33.21 9.42
CA GLY A 397 6.45 -32.97 10.49
C GLY A 397 7.06 -33.17 11.88
N THR A 398 6.34 -32.76 12.91
CA THR A 398 6.71 -32.95 14.32
C THR A 398 6.28 -34.32 14.88
N GLY A 399 5.75 -35.20 14.02
CA GLY A 399 5.22 -36.52 14.36
C GLY A 399 3.68 -36.57 14.28
N ASN A 400 3.10 -37.78 14.30
CA ASN A 400 1.64 -38.00 14.32
C ASN A 400 0.84 -37.26 13.22
N GLY A 401 1.44 -37.05 12.04
CA GLY A 401 0.81 -36.29 10.95
C GLY A 401 0.58 -34.82 11.28
N LYS A 402 1.47 -34.21 12.09
CA LYS A 402 1.44 -32.80 12.50
C LYS A 402 2.65 -32.03 11.99
N PHE A 403 2.48 -30.73 11.76
CA PHE A 403 3.53 -29.80 11.35
C PHE A 403 3.86 -28.73 12.41
N ALA A 404 2.89 -28.40 13.28
CA ALA A 404 2.92 -27.28 14.23
C ALA A 404 3.12 -25.90 13.56
N PRO A 405 2.22 -25.49 12.63
CA PRO A 405 2.41 -24.30 11.80
C PRO A 405 2.63 -23.01 12.59
N THR A 406 1.86 -22.80 13.67
CA THR A 406 1.89 -21.57 14.47
C THR A 406 2.96 -21.54 15.55
N ALA A 407 3.72 -22.63 15.73
CA ALA A 407 4.80 -22.67 16.71
C ALA A 407 5.95 -21.77 16.22
N SER A 408 6.52 -20.97 17.12
CA SER A 408 7.75 -20.25 16.81
C SER A 408 8.88 -21.23 16.48
N ILE A 409 9.62 -20.95 15.41
CA ILE A 409 10.71 -21.80 14.97
C ILE A 409 11.95 -21.54 15.82
N THR A 410 12.57 -22.61 16.30
CA THR A 410 13.83 -22.55 17.04
C THR A 410 15.02 -22.41 16.10
N ARG A 411 16.12 -21.85 16.59
CA ARG A 411 17.33 -21.60 15.79
C ARG A 411 17.94 -22.89 15.23
N GLN A 412 17.90 -24.00 15.97
CA GLN A 412 18.38 -25.29 15.46
C GLN A 412 17.46 -25.87 14.36
N GLU A 413 16.15 -25.63 14.44
CA GLU A 413 15.21 -26.03 13.37
C GLU A 413 15.43 -25.22 12.10
N VAL A 414 15.73 -23.92 12.23
CA VAL A 414 16.14 -23.07 11.11
C VAL A 414 17.37 -23.65 10.42
N CYS A 415 18.40 -24.04 11.18
CA CYS A 415 19.63 -24.62 10.62
C CYS A 415 19.34 -25.92 9.85
N VAL A 416 18.50 -26.81 10.40
CA VAL A 416 18.12 -28.05 9.72
C VAL A 416 17.37 -27.79 8.42
N MET A 417 16.43 -26.85 8.42
CA MET A 417 15.69 -26.48 7.21
C MET A 417 16.60 -25.82 6.16
N LEU A 418 17.53 -24.94 6.57
CA LEU A 418 18.51 -24.32 5.67
C LEU A 418 19.49 -25.34 5.08
N TYR A 419 19.99 -26.27 5.90
CA TYR A 419 20.86 -27.35 5.45
C TYR A 419 20.18 -28.21 4.36
N LYS A 420 18.91 -28.56 4.58
CA LYS A 420 18.12 -29.31 3.59
C LYS A 420 17.78 -28.48 2.36
N TYR A 421 17.48 -27.20 2.53
CA TYR A 421 17.23 -26.26 1.44
C TYR A 421 18.47 -26.14 0.52
N GLN A 422 19.66 -26.00 1.11
CA GLN A 422 20.92 -25.95 0.38
C GLN A 422 21.14 -27.21 -0.47
N ALA A 423 20.99 -28.40 0.15
CA ALA A 423 21.18 -29.66 -0.57
C ALA A 423 20.12 -29.90 -1.65
N ASN A 424 18.84 -29.71 -1.33
CA ASN A 424 17.74 -30.20 -2.17
C ASN A 424 17.21 -29.16 -3.17
N ILE A 425 17.35 -27.88 -2.88
CA ILE A 425 16.84 -26.79 -3.74
C ILE A 425 17.97 -26.09 -4.45
N LEU A 426 19.01 -25.69 -3.72
CA LEU A 426 20.17 -25.03 -4.33
C LEU A 426 21.08 -26.03 -5.05
N ASN A 427 20.93 -27.33 -4.80
CA ASN A 427 21.81 -28.39 -5.31
C ASN A 427 23.29 -28.15 -4.96
N ILE A 428 23.52 -27.60 -3.76
CA ILE A 428 24.87 -27.36 -3.23
C ILE A 428 25.14 -28.44 -2.19
N GLU A 429 26.15 -29.26 -2.46
CA GLU A 429 26.57 -30.31 -1.53
C GLU A 429 27.06 -29.68 -0.20
N PRO A 430 26.46 -30.05 0.94
CA PRO A 430 26.88 -29.52 2.23
C PRO A 430 28.33 -29.87 2.54
N ARG A 431 29.13 -28.88 2.97
CA ARG A 431 30.55 -29.11 3.26
C ARG A 431 30.73 -30.12 4.39
N GLN A 432 31.72 -30.98 4.23
CA GLN A 432 32.14 -31.91 5.28
C GLN A 432 32.70 -31.14 6.47
N VAL A 433 32.22 -31.47 7.66
CA VAL A 433 32.61 -30.78 8.89
C VAL A 433 34.02 -31.20 9.30
N VAL A 434 34.97 -30.27 9.17
CA VAL A 434 36.38 -30.42 9.59
C VAL A 434 36.64 -29.77 10.95
N GLU A 435 36.23 -28.51 11.12
CA GLU A 435 36.41 -27.73 12.35
C GLU A 435 35.14 -26.92 12.64
N VAL A 436 34.60 -27.04 13.85
CA VAL A 436 33.41 -26.31 14.27
C VAL A 436 33.82 -25.28 15.32
N PRO A 437 33.43 -24.00 15.15
CA PRO A 437 33.63 -23.02 16.20
C PRO A 437 32.94 -23.46 17.51
N VAL A 438 33.66 -23.38 18.62
CA VAL A 438 33.14 -23.79 19.94
C VAL A 438 32.31 -22.66 20.56
N TYR A 439 31.08 -22.97 20.95
CA TYR A 439 30.19 -22.05 21.66
C TYR A 439 29.88 -22.55 23.07
N PRO A 440 29.67 -21.65 24.06
CA PRO A 440 29.41 -22.04 25.45
C PRO A 440 28.15 -22.91 25.65
N ASP A 441 27.20 -22.86 24.74
CA ASP A 441 25.93 -23.60 24.76
C ASP A 441 25.82 -24.61 23.60
N GLY A 442 26.96 -25.01 23.02
CA GLY A 442 27.00 -26.00 21.94
C GLY A 442 26.46 -27.38 22.34
N ASP A 443 26.60 -27.75 23.62
CA ASP A 443 26.06 -28.98 24.20
C ASP A 443 24.52 -29.01 24.29
N GLN A 444 23.86 -27.86 24.09
CA GLN A 444 22.40 -27.78 24.08
C GLN A 444 21.79 -28.07 22.70
N VAL A 445 22.61 -28.20 21.66
CA VAL A 445 22.16 -28.58 20.32
C VAL A 445 21.64 -30.02 20.38
N ALA A 446 20.42 -30.23 19.90
CA ALA A 446 19.87 -31.58 19.86
C ALA A 446 20.63 -32.44 18.84
N THR A 447 20.82 -33.73 19.14
CA THR A 447 21.57 -34.68 18.29
C THR A 447 21.07 -34.70 16.84
N TRP A 448 19.76 -34.56 16.61
CA TRP A 448 19.17 -34.53 15.26
C TRP A 448 19.48 -33.25 14.47
N ALA A 449 19.92 -32.18 15.14
CA ALA A 449 20.27 -30.90 14.53
C ALA A 449 21.79 -30.70 14.42
N GLU A 450 22.60 -31.56 15.04
CA GLU A 450 24.03 -31.35 15.23
C GLU A 450 24.77 -31.12 13.91
N THR A 451 24.63 -32.04 12.95
CA THR A 451 25.26 -31.91 11.63
C THR A 451 24.87 -30.62 10.93
N ALA A 452 23.58 -30.27 10.92
CA ALA A 452 23.11 -29.06 10.25
C ALA A 452 23.68 -27.79 10.92
N VAL A 453 23.66 -27.71 12.25
CA VAL A 453 24.20 -26.55 12.98
C VAL A 453 25.70 -26.40 12.71
N GLN A 454 26.45 -27.51 12.76
CA GLN A 454 27.89 -27.52 12.50
C GLN A 454 28.24 -27.08 11.08
N THR A 455 27.53 -27.60 10.07
CA THR A 455 27.72 -27.21 8.67
C THR A 455 27.37 -25.74 8.45
N MET A 456 26.22 -25.26 8.94
CA MET A 456 25.81 -23.87 8.77
C MET A 456 26.77 -22.88 9.47
N LEU A 457 27.42 -23.29 10.58
CA LEU A 457 28.49 -22.51 11.22
C LEU A 457 29.75 -22.47 10.36
N MET A 458 30.20 -23.63 9.88
CA MET A 458 31.39 -23.75 9.03
C MET A 458 31.26 -22.95 7.73
N GLU A 459 30.07 -22.93 7.14
CA GLU A 459 29.79 -22.21 5.90
C GLU A 459 29.54 -20.71 6.13
N GLY A 460 29.54 -20.25 7.38
CA GLY A 460 29.33 -18.84 7.73
C GLY A 460 27.89 -18.36 7.55
N ILE A 461 26.94 -19.29 7.38
CA ILE A 461 25.51 -19.00 7.22
C ILE A 461 24.91 -18.58 8.58
N ILE A 462 25.44 -19.12 9.68
CA ILE A 462 25.15 -18.67 11.04
C ILE A 462 26.46 -18.34 11.79
N SER A 463 26.38 -17.42 12.75
CA SER A 463 27.55 -16.94 13.52
C SER A 463 27.31 -16.81 15.04
N GLY A 464 26.20 -17.38 15.52
CA GLY A 464 25.72 -17.20 16.90
C GLY A 464 25.01 -15.85 17.10
N SER A 465 24.68 -15.53 18.35
CA SER A 465 24.05 -14.28 18.75
C SER A 465 24.66 -13.77 20.05
N LYS A 466 24.84 -12.45 20.15
CA LYS A 466 25.33 -11.84 21.39
C LYS A 466 24.26 -11.97 22.48
N ASP A 467 24.58 -12.73 23.51
CA ASP A 467 23.83 -12.85 24.75
C ASP A 467 24.68 -12.29 25.90
N LYS A 468 24.35 -11.07 26.32
CA LYS A 468 25.13 -10.27 27.27
C LYS A 468 26.58 -10.09 26.77
N ASP A 469 27.57 -10.61 27.51
CA ASP A 469 28.99 -10.47 27.20
C ASP A 469 29.56 -11.69 26.43
N THR A 470 28.70 -12.63 26.05
CA THR A 470 29.10 -13.87 25.36
C THR A 470 28.36 -14.03 24.04
N VAL A 471 28.97 -14.72 23.08
CA VAL A 471 28.28 -15.16 21.86
C VAL A 471 27.83 -16.60 22.06
N LYS A 472 26.54 -16.86 21.83
CA LYS A 472 25.89 -18.17 22.03
C LYS A 472 25.12 -18.60 20.78
N LEU A 473 24.91 -19.90 20.61
CA LEU A 473 24.09 -20.44 19.53
C LEU A 473 22.60 -20.26 19.78
N LEU A 474 22.19 -20.36 21.05
CA LEU A 474 20.81 -20.37 21.52
C LEU A 474 19.95 -21.39 20.76
N PRO A 475 20.34 -22.68 20.67
CA PRO A 475 19.75 -23.64 19.73
C PRO A 475 18.24 -23.85 19.93
N LYS A 476 17.78 -23.78 21.19
CA LYS A 476 16.36 -23.90 21.57
C LYS A 476 15.62 -22.56 21.62
N GLY A 477 16.32 -21.45 21.44
CA GLY A 477 15.72 -20.11 21.36
C GLY A 477 15.02 -19.91 20.02
N ASN A 478 13.99 -19.07 20.00
CA ASN A 478 13.26 -18.74 18.78
C ASN A 478 14.04 -17.75 17.90
N ALA A 479 13.91 -17.88 16.59
CA ALA A 479 14.51 -16.95 15.64
C ALA A 479 13.57 -15.77 15.33
N THR A 480 14.11 -14.55 15.39
CA THR A 480 13.37 -13.36 14.98
C THR A 480 13.39 -13.16 13.48
N ARG A 481 12.45 -12.37 12.95
CA ARG A 481 12.37 -12.01 11.53
C ARG A 481 13.68 -11.39 11.01
N ALA A 482 14.27 -10.46 11.76
CA ALA A 482 15.58 -9.88 11.41
C ALA A 482 16.69 -10.94 11.36
N GLN A 483 16.73 -11.86 12.32
CA GLN A 483 17.73 -12.94 12.34
C GLN A 483 17.57 -13.87 11.14
N ILE A 484 16.33 -14.24 10.79
CA ILE A 484 16.07 -15.04 9.59
C ILE A 484 16.58 -14.35 8.32
N CYS A 485 16.35 -13.03 8.17
CA CYS A 485 16.88 -12.30 7.02
C CYS A 485 18.41 -12.34 6.94
N THR A 486 19.11 -12.25 8.07
CA THR A 486 20.58 -12.37 8.07
C THR A 486 21.06 -13.75 7.63
N MET A 487 20.40 -14.82 8.10
CA MET A 487 20.76 -16.19 7.75
C MET A 487 20.48 -16.48 6.27
N LEU A 488 19.35 -16.00 5.74
CA LEU A 488 19.01 -16.15 4.32
C LEU A 488 19.94 -15.32 3.41
N SER A 489 20.27 -14.08 3.78
CA SER A 489 21.28 -13.29 3.06
C SER A 489 22.64 -13.98 3.03
N ALA A 490 23.09 -14.53 4.17
CA ALA A 490 24.34 -15.28 4.25
C ALA A 490 24.30 -16.55 3.38
N MET A 491 23.19 -17.30 3.40
CA MET A 491 22.96 -18.45 2.52
C MET A 491 23.06 -18.07 1.03
N PHE A 492 22.42 -16.98 0.60
CA PHE A 492 22.51 -16.53 -0.79
C PHE A 492 23.92 -16.09 -1.18
N LYS A 493 24.63 -15.42 -0.28
CA LYS A 493 26.04 -15.04 -0.52
C LYS A 493 26.95 -16.26 -0.64
N PHE A 494 26.74 -17.26 0.21
CA PHE A 494 27.46 -18.54 0.14
C PHE A 494 27.15 -19.27 -1.17
N ALA A 495 25.89 -19.34 -1.56
CA ALA A 495 25.45 -19.98 -2.79
C ALA A 495 26.03 -19.31 -4.05
N ALA A 496 26.18 -17.98 -4.05
CA ALA A 496 26.80 -17.26 -5.16
C ALA A 496 28.33 -17.50 -5.29
N GLN A 497 28.96 -18.10 -4.29
CA GLN A 497 30.40 -18.40 -4.26
C GLN A 497 30.71 -19.89 -4.47
N SER A 498 29.68 -20.75 -4.46
CA SER A 498 29.79 -22.20 -4.64
C SER A 498 29.47 -22.56 -6.09
#